data_AF-A0A1H3EP31-F1
#
_entry.id   AF-A0A1H3EP31-F1
#
_cell.length_a   1.000
_cell.length_b   1.000
_cell.length_c   1.000
_cell.angle_alpha   90.00
_cell.angle_beta   90.00
_cell.angle_gamma   90.00
#
_symmetry.space_group_name_H-M   'P 1'
#
loop_
_entity.id
_entity.type
_entity.pdbx_description
1 polymer ?
#
loop_
_entity_poly.entity_id
_entity_poly.type
_entity_poly.pdbx_seq_one_letter_code
_entity_poly.pdbx_strand_id
1 'polypeptide(L)'
;MTVTGTEQQVPWDLSFLRVGTAVTAGLTALAAPVAGLLAGWDAAVAVLLGAAVVTFFFALSGLVIAWAGRHGDAFTLPAALGSFFVKILVLAAVLQSLPADGWVHRRTLAWTVVAGALVWSVVQQRWVWTRRLYYVQPPAPPRPQPPTPPTTGGSPPPPGSAATRG
;
A
#
# COMPACT_ATOMS: atom_id res chain seq x y z
N MET A 1 5.22 -37.32 -2.84
CA MET A 1 4.89 -36.45 -1.69
C MET A 1 4.76 -35.03 -2.21
N THR A 2 3.54 -34.59 -2.49
CA THR A 2 3.22 -33.24 -2.92
C THR A 2 3.14 -32.34 -1.69
N VAL A 3 4.12 -31.47 -1.52
CA VAL A 3 4.05 -30.40 -0.52
C VAL A 3 3.01 -29.40 -1.01
N THR A 4 1.77 -29.53 -0.55
CA THR A 4 0.74 -28.49 -0.70
C THR A 4 1.06 -27.36 0.28
N GLY A 5 2.09 -26.57 -0.06
CA GLY A 5 2.33 -25.30 0.60
C GLY A 5 1.12 -24.43 0.39
N THR A 6 0.36 -24.17 1.45
CA THR A 6 -0.62 -23.09 1.46
C THR A 6 0.20 -21.81 1.38
N GLU A 7 0.40 -21.29 0.17
CA GLU A 7 1.04 -20.00 -0.04
C GLU A 7 0.26 -18.98 0.79
N GLN A 8 0.89 -18.51 1.85
CA GLN A 8 0.37 -17.48 2.71
C GLN A 8 0.43 -16.19 1.89
N GLN A 9 -0.58 -15.94 1.06
CA GLN A 9 -0.66 -14.73 0.24
C GLN A 9 -0.56 -13.53 1.18
N VAL A 10 0.57 -12.84 1.14
CA VAL A 10 0.76 -11.60 1.90
C VAL A 10 -0.28 -10.62 1.37
N PRO A 11 -1.25 -10.18 2.18
CA PRO A 11 -2.31 -9.31 1.69
C PRO A 11 -1.71 -8.00 1.20
N TRP A 12 -2.02 -7.61 -0.04
CA TRP A 12 -1.71 -6.28 -0.55
C TRP A 12 -2.42 -5.23 0.31
N ASP A 13 -1.65 -4.62 1.21
CA ASP A 13 -2.14 -3.70 2.22
C ASP A 13 -2.26 -2.28 1.64
N LEU A 14 -3.44 -1.69 1.75
CA LEU A 14 -3.76 -0.35 1.22
C LEU A 14 -3.85 0.71 2.34
N SER A 15 -3.28 0.44 3.51
CA SER A 15 -3.27 1.36 4.67
C SER A 15 -2.67 2.73 4.36
N PHE A 16 -1.74 2.83 3.39
CA PHE A 16 -1.21 4.12 2.95
C PHE A 16 -2.28 5.05 2.37
N LEU A 17 -3.40 4.51 1.86
CA LEU A 17 -4.52 5.32 1.38
C LEU A 17 -5.14 6.14 2.51
N ARG A 18 -5.30 5.57 3.71
CA ARG A 18 -5.86 6.30 4.86
C ARG A 18 -4.97 7.46 5.28
N VAL A 19 -3.66 7.23 5.32
CA VAL A 19 -2.70 8.28 5.68
C VAL A 19 -2.64 9.34 4.58
N GLY A 20 -2.57 8.92 3.31
CA GLY A 20 -2.51 9.83 2.16
C GLY A 20 -3.76 10.70 2.04
N THR A 21 -4.96 10.14 2.23
CA THR A 21 -6.21 10.92 2.20
C THR A 21 -6.30 11.88 3.37
N ALA A 22 -5.90 11.47 4.58
CA ALA A 22 -5.89 12.35 5.75
C ALA A 22 -4.91 13.52 5.60
N VAL A 23 -3.68 13.25 5.13
CA VAL A 23 -2.67 14.28 4.87
C VAL A 23 -3.16 15.24 3.77
N THR A 24 -3.74 14.71 2.70
CA THR A 24 -4.28 15.54 1.62
C THR A 24 -5.43 16.40 2.13
N ALA A 25 -6.38 15.84 2.87
CA ALA A 25 -7.49 16.59 3.44
C ALA A 25 -7.01 17.74 4.32
N GLY A 26 -6.03 17.51 5.20
CA GLY A 26 -5.43 18.55 6.03
C GLY A 26 -4.74 19.65 5.22
N LEU A 27 -3.93 19.27 4.22
CA LEU A 27 -3.26 20.25 3.35
C LEU A 27 -4.25 21.05 2.51
N THR A 28 -5.28 20.40 1.96
CA THR A 28 -6.34 21.05 1.18
C THR A 28 -7.17 22.00 2.03
N ALA A 29 -7.49 21.63 3.27
CA ALA A 29 -8.24 22.48 4.19
C ALA A 29 -7.49 23.79 4.52
N LEU A 30 -6.16 23.80 4.47
CA LEU A 30 -5.33 25.00 4.64
C LEU A 30 -5.10 25.74 3.32
N ALA A 31 -4.74 25.01 2.27
CA ALA A 31 -4.34 25.58 0.99
C ALA A 31 -5.52 26.23 0.24
N ALA A 32 -6.73 25.67 0.31
CA ALA A 32 -7.88 26.22 -0.41
C ALA A 32 -8.29 27.62 0.12
N PRO A 33 -8.43 27.86 1.44
CA PRO A 33 -8.66 29.20 1.97
C PRO A 33 -7.53 30.18 1.63
N VAL A 34 -6.26 29.75 1.77
CA VAL A 34 -5.11 30.61 1.46
C VAL A 34 -5.10 31.03 -0.02
N ALA A 35 -5.31 30.08 -0.94
CA ALA A 35 -5.41 30.37 -2.35
C ALA A 35 -6.62 31.27 -2.66
N GLY A 36 -7.76 31.02 -2.01
CA GLY A 36 -8.97 31.84 -2.11
C GLY A 36 -8.74 33.30 -1.74
N LEU A 37 -8.05 33.54 -0.63
CA LEU A 37 -7.75 34.88 -0.12
C LEU A 37 -6.70 35.61 -0.97
N LEU A 38 -5.71 34.90 -1.50
CA LEU A 38 -4.59 35.51 -2.24
C LEU A 38 -4.87 35.72 -3.74
N ALA A 39 -5.64 34.83 -4.35
CA ALA A 39 -5.80 34.78 -5.80
C ALA A 39 -7.26 34.72 -6.28
N GLY A 40 -8.23 34.58 -5.36
CA GLY A 40 -9.66 34.54 -5.69
C GLY A 40 -10.29 33.16 -5.61
N TRP A 41 -11.61 33.13 -5.78
CA TRP A 41 -12.43 31.92 -5.63
C TRP A 41 -12.07 30.79 -6.62
N ASP A 42 -11.76 31.15 -7.86
CA ASP A 42 -11.29 30.24 -8.92
C ASP A 42 -10.00 29.51 -8.53
N ALA A 43 -9.12 30.15 -7.75
CA ALA A 43 -7.92 29.52 -7.19
C ALA A 43 -8.26 28.52 -6.07
N ALA A 44 -9.20 28.85 -5.18
CA ALA A 44 -9.66 27.91 -4.15
C ALA A 44 -10.28 26.65 -4.79
N VAL A 45 -11.14 26.84 -5.80
CA VAL A 45 -11.73 25.73 -6.58
C VAL A 45 -10.64 24.89 -7.26
N ALA A 46 -9.63 25.54 -7.86
CA ALA A 46 -8.51 24.85 -8.46
C ALA A 46 -7.73 23.97 -7.46
N VAL A 47 -7.57 24.41 -6.21
CA VAL A 47 -6.96 23.60 -5.14
C VAL A 47 -7.80 22.38 -4.81
N LEU A 48 -9.12 22.57 -4.63
CA LEU A 48 -10.03 21.46 -4.32
C LEU A 48 -10.04 20.41 -5.43
N LEU A 49 -10.16 20.84 -6.68
CA LEU A 49 -10.13 19.96 -7.85
C LEU A 49 -8.79 19.25 -8.00
N GLY A 50 -7.68 19.97 -7.86
CA GLY A 50 -6.33 19.39 -7.95
C GLY A 50 -6.12 18.31 -6.89
N ALA A 51 -6.51 18.58 -5.65
CA ALA A 51 -6.40 17.63 -4.55
C ALA A 51 -7.27 16.38 -4.77
N ALA A 52 -8.50 16.55 -5.27
CA ALA A 52 -9.40 15.44 -5.59
C ALA A 52 -8.83 14.55 -6.70
N VAL A 53 -8.35 15.16 -7.80
CA VAL A 53 -7.75 14.45 -8.93
C VAL A 53 -6.52 13.66 -8.52
N VAL A 54 -5.60 14.28 -7.76
CA VAL A 54 -4.41 13.60 -7.26
C VAL A 54 -4.78 12.40 -6.40
N THR A 55 -5.66 12.62 -5.40
CA THR A 55 -6.11 11.57 -4.48
C THR A 55 -6.72 10.41 -5.25
N PHE A 56 -7.63 10.71 -6.18
CA PHE A 56 -8.28 9.71 -7.04
C PHE A 56 -7.24 8.89 -7.81
N PHE A 57 -6.30 9.55 -8.48
CA PHE A 57 -5.31 8.83 -9.28
C PHE A 57 -4.36 7.98 -8.44
N PHE A 58 -3.90 8.45 -7.28
CA PHE A 58 -3.05 7.62 -6.42
C PHE A 58 -3.82 6.44 -5.80
N ALA A 59 -5.07 6.66 -5.40
CA ALA A 59 -5.92 5.58 -4.91
C ALA A 59 -6.16 4.51 -5.99
N LEU A 60 -6.50 4.93 -7.21
CA LEU A 60 -6.72 4.04 -8.34
C LEU A 60 -5.45 3.28 -8.72
N SER A 61 -4.29 3.95 -8.80
CA SER A 61 -3.00 3.29 -9.04
C SER A 61 -2.70 2.24 -7.97
N GLY A 62 -2.92 2.56 -6.69
CA GLY A 62 -2.77 1.60 -5.59
C GLY A 62 -3.65 0.36 -5.76
N LEU A 63 -4.91 0.55 -6.15
CA LEU A 63 -5.85 -0.54 -6.40
C LEU A 63 -5.43 -1.40 -7.60
N VAL A 64 -5.02 -0.77 -8.70
CA VAL A 64 -4.55 -1.45 -9.92
C VAL A 64 -3.31 -2.28 -9.63
N ILE A 65 -2.35 -1.74 -8.88
CA ILE A 65 -1.12 -2.47 -8.49
C ILE A 65 -1.46 -3.63 -7.57
N ALA A 66 -2.29 -3.41 -6.55
CA ALA A 66 -2.72 -4.47 -5.63
C ALA A 66 -3.49 -5.58 -6.36
N TRP A 67 -4.31 -5.23 -7.35
CA TRP A 67 -5.00 -6.19 -8.21
C TRP A 67 -4.02 -6.96 -9.10
N ALA A 68 -3.07 -6.28 -9.75
CA ALA A 68 -2.07 -6.91 -10.60
C ALA A 68 -1.18 -7.89 -9.81
N GLY A 69 -0.74 -7.49 -8.62
CA GLY A 69 0.05 -8.33 -7.74
C GLY A 69 -0.68 -9.56 -7.20
N ARG A 70 -2.03 -9.57 -7.20
CA ARG A 70 -2.80 -10.80 -6.90
C ARG A 70 -2.76 -11.82 -8.04
N HIS A 71 -2.55 -11.37 -9.28
CA HIS A 71 -2.45 -12.24 -10.45
C HIS A 71 -1.02 -12.72 -10.71
N GLY A 72 -0.03 -11.98 -10.23
CA GLY A 72 1.37 -12.37 -10.24
C GLY A 72 2.30 -11.17 -10.09
N ASP A 73 3.43 -11.36 -9.40
CA ASP A 73 4.36 -10.28 -9.09
C ASP A 73 4.95 -9.60 -10.33
N ALA A 74 5.11 -10.34 -11.44
CA ALA A 74 5.59 -9.83 -12.72
C ALA A 74 4.69 -8.72 -13.31
N PHE A 75 3.41 -8.67 -12.93
CA PHE A 75 2.46 -7.67 -13.43
C PHE A 75 2.47 -6.37 -12.64
N THR A 76 3.10 -6.32 -11.46
CA THR A 76 3.10 -5.15 -10.60
C THR A 76 3.84 -3.95 -11.19
N LEU A 77 5.02 -4.17 -11.79
CA LEU A 77 5.81 -3.12 -12.42
C LEU A 77 5.13 -2.58 -13.69
N PRO A 78 4.68 -3.41 -14.66
CA PRO A 78 3.89 -2.92 -15.79
C PRO A 78 2.62 -2.17 -15.36
N ALA A 79 1.91 -2.64 -14.33
CA ALA A 79 0.73 -1.97 -13.81
C ALA A 79 1.07 -0.59 -13.21
N ALA A 80 2.14 -0.50 -12.44
CA ALA A 80 2.60 0.77 -11.87
C ALA A 80 2.98 1.76 -12.98
N LEU A 81 3.83 1.35 -13.92
CA LEU A 81 4.32 2.21 -14.99
C LEU A 81 3.20 2.60 -15.97
N GLY A 82 2.33 1.66 -16.32
CA GLY A 82 1.16 1.90 -17.17
C GLY A 82 0.18 2.88 -16.53
N SER A 83 -0.12 2.73 -15.23
CA SER A 83 -0.99 3.67 -14.52
C SER A 83 -0.41 5.08 -14.47
N PHE A 84 0.91 5.20 -14.29
CA PHE A 84 1.61 6.49 -14.30
C PHE A 84 1.58 7.14 -15.69
N PHE A 85 1.82 6.36 -16.74
CA PHE A 85 1.77 6.85 -18.12
C PHE A 85 0.37 7.37 -18.48
N VAL A 86 -0.68 6.59 -18.21
CA VAL A 86 -2.08 7.01 -18.42
C VAL A 86 -2.39 8.30 -17.66
N LYS A 87 -1.96 8.38 -16.39
CA LYS A 87 -2.15 9.58 -15.56
C LYS A 87 -1.54 10.83 -16.16
N ILE A 88 -0.32 10.75 -16.69
CA ILE A 88 0.34 11.89 -17.36
C ILE A 88 -0.48 12.34 -18.57
N LEU A 89 -0.91 11.40 -19.41
CA LEU A 89 -1.69 11.73 -20.62
C LEU A 89 -3.03 12.37 -20.27
N VAL A 90 -3.75 11.82 -19.28
CA VAL A 90 -5.03 12.37 -18.83
C VAL A 90 -4.83 13.76 -18.23
N LEU A 91 -3.83 13.96 -17.37
CA LEU A 91 -3.55 15.28 -16.79
C LEU A 91 -3.16 16.30 -17.85
N ALA A 92 -2.33 15.92 -18.82
CA ALA A 92 -1.95 16.80 -19.92
C ALA A 92 -3.18 17.20 -20.75
N ALA A 93 -4.04 16.24 -21.12
CA ALA A 93 -5.26 16.50 -21.87
C ALA A 93 -6.22 17.42 -21.10
N VAL A 94 -6.44 17.18 -19.81
CA VAL A 94 -7.29 18.02 -18.94
C VAL A 94 -6.73 19.42 -18.81
N LEU A 95 -5.42 19.58 -18.57
CA LEU A 95 -4.83 20.90 -18.46
C LEU A 95 -4.87 21.66 -19.78
N GLN A 96 -4.77 20.99 -20.93
CA GLN A 96 -4.83 21.64 -22.25
C GLN A 96 -6.25 21.99 -22.69
N SER A 97 -7.26 21.26 -22.21
CA SER A 97 -8.67 21.59 -22.51
C SER A 97 -9.22 22.75 -21.68
N LEU A 98 -8.53 23.13 -20.59
CA LEU A 98 -8.95 24.24 -19.74
C LEU A 98 -8.63 25.60 -20.38
N PRO A 99 -9.63 26.49 -20.54
CA PRO A 99 -9.39 27.84 -21.02
C PRO A 99 -8.53 28.64 -20.04
N ALA A 100 -7.77 29.62 -20.56
CA ALA A 100 -6.89 30.45 -19.74
C ALA A 100 -7.68 31.31 -18.73
N ASP A 101 -8.80 31.88 -19.16
CA ASP A 101 -9.67 32.76 -18.36
C ASP A 101 -10.96 32.03 -17.92
N GLY A 102 -10.81 30.79 -17.47
CA GLY A 102 -11.92 29.97 -16.97
C GLY A 102 -12.29 30.25 -15.51
N TRP A 103 -13.31 29.57 -15.04
CA TRP A 103 -13.71 29.53 -13.61
C TRP A 103 -12.74 28.74 -12.71
N VAL A 104 -11.72 28.11 -13.30
CA VAL A 104 -10.67 27.36 -12.59
C VAL A 104 -9.32 27.99 -12.93
N HIS A 105 -8.60 28.42 -11.90
CA HIS A 105 -7.29 29.02 -12.09
C HIS A 105 -6.24 27.97 -12.52
N ARG A 106 -5.97 27.88 -13.84
CA ARG A 106 -5.14 26.82 -14.46
C ARG A 106 -3.77 26.63 -13.81
N ARG A 107 -3.06 27.72 -13.46
CA ARG A 107 -1.74 27.63 -12.79
C ARG A 107 -1.83 27.03 -11.39
N THR A 108 -2.84 27.42 -10.62
CA THR A 108 -3.07 26.93 -9.25
C THR A 108 -3.42 25.45 -9.27
N LEU A 109 -4.25 25.04 -10.24
CA LEU A 109 -4.55 23.63 -10.47
C LEU A 109 -3.28 22.82 -10.77
N ALA A 110 -2.46 23.30 -11.71
CA ALA A 110 -1.21 22.63 -12.10
C ALA A 110 -0.27 22.46 -10.90
N TRP A 111 -0.02 23.52 -10.14
CA TRP A 111 0.84 23.47 -8.96
C TRP A 111 0.25 22.60 -7.84
N THR A 112 -1.07 22.62 -7.64
CA THR A 112 -1.73 21.73 -6.68
C THR A 112 -1.53 20.27 -7.07
N VAL A 113 -1.66 19.94 -8.36
CA VAL A 113 -1.44 18.58 -8.85
C VAL A 113 0.01 18.13 -8.63
N VAL A 114 0.99 19.00 -8.94
CA VAL A 114 2.41 18.71 -8.73
C VAL A 114 2.71 18.51 -7.25
N ALA A 115 2.35 19.47 -6.39
CA ALA A 115 2.60 19.40 -4.96
C ALA A 115 1.89 18.20 -4.33
N GLY A 116 0.63 17.97 -4.67
CA GLY A 116 -0.14 16.82 -4.22
C GLY A 116 0.52 15.51 -4.66
N ALA A 117 0.98 15.41 -5.90
CA ALA A 117 1.66 14.21 -6.38
C ALA A 117 2.98 13.95 -5.65
N LEU A 118 3.76 14.98 -5.34
CA LEU A 118 4.98 14.84 -4.54
C LEU A 118 4.66 14.36 -3.11
N VAL A 119 3.65 14.95 -2.46
CA VAL A 119 3.22 14.52 -1.12
C VAL A 119 2.78 13.06 -1.13
N TRP A 120 1.94 12.65 -2.08
CA TRP A 120 1.48 11.27 -2.21
C TRP A 120 2.64 10.30 -2.50
N SER A 121 3.58 10.69 -3.36
CA SER A 121 4.80 9.91 -3.61
C SER A 121 5.60 9.71 -2.32
N VAL A 122 5.80 10.76 -1.51
CA VAL A 122 6.50 10.66 -0.23
C VAL A 122 5.76 9.74 0.74
N VAL A 123 4.43 9.87 0.86
CA VAL A 123 3.60 8.99 1.71
C VAL A 123 3.75 7.53 1.28
N GLN A 124 3.63 7.25 -0.02
CA GLN A 124 3.74 5.90 -0.55
C GLN A 124 5.16 5.34 -0.41
N GLN A 125 6.20 6.11 -0.73
CA GLN A 125 7.59 5.69 -0.58
C GLN A 125 7.93 5.42 0.90
N ARG A 126 7.54 6.31 1.81
CA ARG A 126 7.73 6.10 3.25
C ARG A 126 7.04 4.82 3.72
N TRP A 127 5.84 4.55 3.23
CA TRP A 127 5.12 3.33 3.56
C TRP A 127 5.82 2.06 3.04
N VAL A 128 6.37 2.10 1.83
CA VAL A 128 7.14 0.98 1.25
C VAL A 128 8.44 0.76 2.02
N TRP A 129 9.22 1.82 2.25
CA TRP A 129 10.55 1.73 2.88
C TRP A 129 10.51 1.35 4.36
N THR A 130 9.38 1.56 5.04
CA THR A 130 9.21 1.15 6.45
C THR A 130 8.80 -0.31 6.62
N ARG A 131 8.47 -1.02 5.53
CA ARG A 131 8.11 -2.45 5.59
C ARG A 131 9.34 -3.34 5.43
N ARG A 132 9.34 -4.46 6.17
CA ARG A 132 10.37 -5.49 6.08
C ARG A 132 10.18 -6.32 4.81
N LEU A 133 10.99 -6.05 3.79
CA LEU A 133 11.12 -6.90 2.60
C LEU A 133 12.02 -8.08 2.95
N TYR A 134 11.41 -9.20 3.33
CA TYR A 134 12.15 -10.41 3.66
C TYR A 134 12.66 -11.09 2.39
N TYR A 135 13.98 -11.07 2.18
CA TYR A 135 14.61 -11.83 1.10
C TYR A 135 14.55 -13.35 1.34
N VAL A 136 14.49 -13.77 2.61
CA VAL A 136 14.31 -15.17 3.02
C VAL A 136 13.07 -15.25 3.90
N GLN A 137 12.22 -16.25 3.66
CA GLN A 137 11.03 -16.51 4.48
C GLN A 137 11.43 -16.57 5.97
N PRO A 138 10.88 -15.72 6.84
CA PRO A 138 11.15 -15.80 8.27
C PRO A 138 10.75 -17.18 8.82
N PRO A 139 11.50 -17.76 9.77
CA PRO A 139 11.10 -18.97 10.46
C PRO A 139 9.68 -18.81 11.03
N ALA A 140 8.84 -19.84 10.86
CA ALA A 140 7.47 -19.81 11.36
C ALA A 140 7.47 -19.60 12.90
N PRO A 141 6.53 -18.80 13.44
CA PRO A 141 6.40 -18.64 14.89
C PRO A 141 6.23 -20.00 15.59
N PRO A 142 6.75 -20.17 16.82
CA PRO A 142 6.53 -21.39 17.59
C PRO A 142 5.03 -21.66 17.72
N ARG A 143 4.57 -22.82 17.25
CA ARG A 143 3.18 -23.23 17.48
C ARG A 143 3.03 -23.58 18.97
N PRO A 144 1.91 -23.22 19.63
CA PRO A 144 1.59 -23.75 20.94
C PRO A 144 1.65 -25.28 20.90
N GLN A 145 2.61 -25.88 21.61
CA GLN A 145 2.68 -27.33 21.73
C GLN A 145 1.50 -27.78 22.60
N PRO A 146 0.70 -28.77 22.16
CA PRO A 146 -0.25 -29.43 23.04
C PRO A 146 0.50 -29.94 24.29
N PRO A 147 -0.11 -29.87 25.49
CA PRO A 147 0.53 -30.36 26.70
C PRO A 147 1.00 -31.80 26.49
N THR A 148 2.29 -32.03 26.75
CA THR A 148 2.90 -33.34 26.61
C THR A 148 2.19 -34.31 27.55
N PRO A 149 1.65 -35.46 27.07
CA PRO A 149 1.13 -36.47 27.97
C PRO A 149 2.22 -36.86 28.97
N PRO A 150 1.90 -37.10 30.26
CA PRO A 150 2.89 -37.50 31.23
C PRO A 150 3.62 -38.73 30.70
N THR A 151 4.93 -38.62 30.53
CA THR A 151 5.79 -39.76 30.26
C THR A 151 5.70 -40.66 31.48
N THR A 152 4.91 -41.73 31.38
CA THR A 152 4.98 -42.83 32.34
C THR A 152 6.38 -43.42 32.21
N GLY A 153 7.29 -42.96 33.07
CA GLY A 153 8.66 -43.43 33.16
C GLY A 153 8.67 -44.90 33.51
N GLY A 154 8.70 -45.75 32.49
CA GLY A 154 8.92 -47.17 32.59
C GLY A 154 9.86 -47.58 31.48
N SER A 155 11.16 -47.51 31.74
CA SER A 155 12.14 -48.22 30.92
C SER A 155 11.76 -49.71 30.91
N PRO A 156 11.71 -50.39 29.74
CA PRO A 156 11.50 -51.84 29.71
C PRO A 156 12.60 -52.53 30.52
N PRO A 157 12.29 -53.50 31.40
CA PRO A 157 13.32 -54.23 32.13
C PRO A 157 14.23 -54.99 31.13
N PRO A 158 15.55 -55.04 31.38
CA PRO A 158 16.50 -55.69 30.48
C PRO A 158 16.20 -57.20 30.35
N PRO A 159 16.33 -57.78 29.14
CA PRO A 159 16.09 -59.20 28.92
C PRO A 159 17.25 -60.01 29.51
N GLY A 160 17.08 -60.56 30.71
CA GLY A 160 18.07 -61.48 31.29
C GLY A 160 18.15 -61.54 32.81
N SER A 161 17.04 -61.76 33.51
CA SER A 161 17.10 -62.11 34.95
C SER A 161 15.98 -63.08 35.37
N ALA A 162 15.84 -64.18 34.63
CA ALA A 162 15.15 -65.37 35.13
C ALA A 162 16.17 -66.51 35.27
N ALA A 163 17.09 -66.35 36.22
CA ALA A 163 17.94 -67.42 36.70
C ALA A 163 17.42 -67.88 38.07
N THR A 164 17.00 -69.15 38.12
CA THR A 164 16.98 -70.06 39.29
C THR A 164 16.27 -69.60 40.57
N ARG A 165 15.09 -70.18 40.81
CA ARG A 165 14.71 -70.65 42.16
C ARG A 165 14.26 -72.11 42.04
N GLY A 166 14.98 -72.98 42.75
CA GLY A 166 14.50 -74.32 43.13
C GLY A 166 13.57 -74.25 44.32
#